data_AF-A0A812K4V4-F1
#
_entry.id   AF-A0A812K4V4-F1
#
_cell.length_a   1.000
_cell.length_b   1.000
_cell.length_c   1.000
_cell.angle_alpha   90.00
_cell.angle_beta   90.00
_cell.angle_gamma   90.00
#
_symmetry.space_group_name_H-M   'P 1'
#
loop_
_entity.id
_entity.type
_entity.pdbx_description
1 polymer ?
#
loop_
_entity_poly.entity_id
_entity_poly.type
_entity_poly.pdbx_seq_one_letter_code
_entity_poly.pdbx_strand_id
1 'polypeptide(L)'
;AALRENASRRDGKSWALRQRLQESLESLTQLVREKEQGQGHLALRFHKRLIAELKKVCWSKKKQKSVCRIMLEEAKLVLRLQTEPTDGQDIDAGQQQLWYHPGFVNYTTWNLTLHRLLEDPEGESRSDGSPCICLKSACFRPDAASSRDCFLTSLQAFVQDIDFSAAYRMDLFKIDQSVDALAMGRMRLGYVRLLPVAASDAAEPTTGLDVWRGHDCENNRKRDNARKRRAPTGPRHRRPASAPRRGPGRAAAAAADEAHELMDAADVVEAPLDMEVDSTGSASEAGSLEVSEDEGYEGSDPEDGEVSAASNAASDESENLEAMMEELELERRAAAAAARGAADQTSSGSSNDDSSDSSSSSSSSSSSSSDSSSAGAQQDLDDAQAGRQAVHMVRAAAVREEVFVLAGGLGELHFSMSGEYIRAHCSAHDACRRQRTIYASSAPSREGQGRPVGLLLAWLQRGQTVASAKEHTAMKARSFSHRERKKAREDFYEQPGAEAWANTYERQQHDGEGLEPKSVP
;
A
#
# COMPACT_ATOMS: atom_id res chain seq x y z
N ALA A 1 3.89 28.93 9.72
CA ALA A 1 3.82 30.38 9.39
C ALA A 1 2.48 30.74 8.73
N ALA A 2 2.16 30.19 7.55
CA ALA A 2 0.94 30.51 6.79
C ALA A 2 -0.40 30.36 7.58
N LEU A 3 -0.50 29.38 8.47
CA LEU A 3 -1.69 29.20 9.32
C LEU A 3 -1.84 30.27 10.41
N ARG A 4 -0.73 30.81 10.94
CA ARG A 4 -0.74 31.92 11.91
C ARG A 4 -1.20 33.22 11.24
N GLU A 5 -0.82 33.41 9.98
CA GLU A 5 -1.18 34.58 9.18
C GLU A 5 -2.67 34.60 8.82
N ASN A 6 -3.24 33.45 8.43
CA ASN A 6 -4.67 33.34 8.14
C ASN A 6 -5.57 33.46 9.38
N ALA A 7 -5.09 33.01 10.55
CA ALA A 7 -5.87 33.06 11.78
C ALA A 7 -6.04 34.50 12.32
N SER A 8 -5.13 35.42 12.00
CA SER A 8 -5.12 36.84 12.42
C SER A 8 -6.39 37.61 12.01
N ARG A 9 -7.06 37.20 10.93
CA ARG A 9 -8.11 37.98 10.26
C ARG A 9 -9.56 37.71 10.68
N ARG A 10 -9.86 36.87 11.69
CA ARG A 10 -11.27 36.56 12.09
C ARG A 10 -11.50 36.62 13.60
N ASP A 11 -12.56 37.33 13.99
CA ASP A 11 -13.00 37.60 15.36
C ASP A 11 -13.39 36.36 16.17
N GLY A 12 -13.03 36.37 17.46
CA GLY A 12 -13.61 35.59 18.57
C GLY A 12 -13.49 34.05 18.51
N LYS A 13 -14.12 33.42 17.51
CA LYS A 13 -14.08 31.95 17.30
C LYS A 13 -12.69 31.45 16.87
N SER A 14 -11.83 32.36 16.44
CA SER A 14 -10.44 32.08 16.06
C SER A 14 -9.56 31.67 17.25
N TRP A 15 -9.84 32.12 18.48
CA TRP A 15 -8.95 31.84 19.61
C TRP A 15 -8.91 30.36 20.01
N ALA A 16 -10.07 29.70 20.14
CA ALA A 16 -10.13 28.26 20.44
C ALA A 16 -9.56 27.39 19.31
N LEU A 17 -9.72 27.81 18.05
CA LEU A 17 -9.12 27.14 16.90
C LEU A 17 -7.60 27.34 16.86
N ARG A 18 -7.11 28.55 17.18
CA ARG A 18 -5.68 28.87 17.32
C ARG A 18 -5.05 28.03 18.42
N GLN A 19 -5.72 27.88 19.56
CA GLN A 19 -5.23 27.07 20.66
C GLN A 19 -5.14 25.59 20.26
N ARG A 20 -6.19 25.02 19.63
CA ARG A 20 -6.14 23.63 19.13
C ARG A 20 -5.09 23.40 18.05
N LEU A 21 -4.90 24.37 17.15
CA LEU A 21 -3.88 24.30 16.12
C LEU A 21 -2.48 24.43 16.71
N GLN A 22 -2.28 25.33 17.66
CA GLN A 22 -1.01 25.48 18.39
C GLN A 22 -0.67 24.20 19.16
N GLU A 23 -1.63 23.62 19.89
CA GLU A 23 -1.48 22.33 20.59
C GLU A 23 -1.18 21.18 19.62
N SER A 24 -1.86 21.14 18.47
CA SER A 24 -1.56 20.14 17.42
C SER A 24 -0.16 20.34 16.82
N LEU A 25 0.28 21.59 16.68
CA LEU A 25 1.60 21.93 16.13
C LEU A 25 2.71 21.62 17.13
N GLU A 26 2.49 21.89 18.41
CA GLU A 26 3.40 21.53 19.51
C GLU A 26 3.47 20.01 19.66
N SER A 27 2.34 19.31 19.58
CA SER A 27 2.28 17.85 19.53
C SER A 27 3.03 17.28 18.33
N LEU A 28 2.90 17.87 17.14
CA LEU A 28 3.65 17.46 15.94
C LEU A 28 5.14 17.78 16.06
N THR A 29 5.50 18.93 16.63
CA THR A 29 6.89 19.35 16.83
C THR A 29 7.58 18.46 17.87
N GLN A 30 6.86 18.05 18.91
CA GLN A 30 7.34 17.08 19.89
C GLN A 30 7.49 15.70 19.25
N LEU A 31 6.55 15.27 18.41
CA LEU A 31 6.66 14.02 17.65
C LEU A 31 7.85 14.02 16.67
N VAL A 32 8.14 15.17 16.06
CA VAL A 32 9.33 15.37 15.22
C VAL A 32 10.61 15.36 16.06
N ARG A 33 10.62 16.01 17.23
CA ARG A 33 11.76 15.95 18.17
C ARG A 33 12.00 14.56 18.74
N GLU A 34 10.95 13.80 19.03
CA GLU A 34 11.03 12.40 19.47
C GLU A 34 11.50 11.46 18.33
N LYS A 35 11.16 11.82 17.09
CA LYS A 35 11.72 11.19 15.88
C LYS A 35 13.20 11.53 15.68
N GLU A 36 13.61 12.74 16.05
CA GLU A 36 15.00 13.20 16.05
C GLU A 36 15.81 12.68 17.25
N GLN A 37 15.17 12.37 18.39
CA GLN A 37 15.76 11.76 19.60
C GLN A 37 15.92 10.23 19.50
N GLY A 38 15.82 9.66 18.30
CA GLY A 38 16.32 8.31 18.01
C GLY A 38 15.33 7.15 18.18
N GLN A 39 14.22 7.29 18.90
CA GLN A 39 13.28 6.15 19.10
C GLN A 39 12.06 6.18 18.17
N GLY A 40 11.71 7.31 17.54
CA GLY A 40 10.53 7.39 16.68
C GLY A 40 10.54 6.41 15.49
N HIS A 41 11.73 6.06 14.97
CA HIS A 41 11.85 5.05 13.92
C HIS A 41 11.54 3.63 14.43
N LEU A 42 11.89 3.33 15.69
CA LEU A 42 11.55 2.07 16.36
C LEU A 42 10.07 1.97 16.64
N ALA A 43 9.47 3.05 17.16
CA ALA A 43 8.02 3.14 17.35
C ALA A 43 7.24 2.92 16.04
N LEU A 44 7.73 3.48 14.92
CA LEU A 44 7.14 3.24 13.61
C LEU A 44 7.27 1.78 13.16
N ARG A 45 8.42 1.15 13.39
CA ARG A 45 8.65 -0.27 13.06
C ARG A 45 7.78 -1.18 13.91
N PHE A 46 7.69 -0.92 15.21
CA PHE A 46 6.80 -1.59 16.16
C PHE A 46 5.33 -1.44 15.73
N HIS A 47 4.90 -0.21 15.43
CA HIS A 47 3.55 0.06 14.92
C HIS A 47 3.24 -0.78 13.68
N LYS A 48 4.13 -0.78 12.67
CA LYS A 48 3.93 -1.59 11.45
C LYS A 48 3.77 -3.09 11.75
N ARG A 49 4.55 -3.64 12.69
CA ARG A 49 4.42 -5.04 13.13
C ARG A 49 3.09 -5.30 13.82
N LEU A 50 2.71 -4.45 14.78
CA LEU A 50 1.45 -4.55 15.48
C LEU A 50 0.27 -4.51 14.50
N ILE A 51 0.30 -3.59 13.53
CA ILE A 51 -0.72 -3.50 12.48
C ILE A 51 -0.72 -4.76 11.60
N ALA A 52 0.44 -5.33 11.27
CA ALA A 52 0.50 -6.57 10.49
C ALA A 52 -0.21 -7.73 11.22
N GLU A 53 0.04 -7.90 12.52
CA GLU A 53 -0.64 -8.92 13.32
C GLU A 53 -2.14 -8.62 13.46
N LEU A 54 -2.53 -7.36 13.75
CA LEU A 54 -3.95 -6.98 13.78
C LEU A 54 -4.64 -7.25 12.44
N LYS A 55 -3.98 -6.99 11.30
CA LYS A 55 -4.54 -7.29 9.98
C LYS A 55 -4.72 -8.78 9.75
N LYS A 56 -3.82 -9.65 10.21
CA LYS A 56 -4.01 -11.11 10.09
C LYS A 56 -5.28 -11.56 10.80
N VAL A 57 -5.49 -11.09 12.03
CA VAL A 57 -6.65 -11.48 12.85
C VAL A 57 -7.94 -10.76 12.42
N CYS A 58 -7.85 -9.48 12.04
CA CYS A 58 -9.00 -8.65 11.67
C CYS A 58 -9.35 -8.73 10.17
N TRP A 59 -8.56 -9.37 9.32
CA TRP A 59 -8.89 -9.50 7.90
C TRP A 59 -9.01 -10.96 7.52
N SER A 60 -10.26 -11.39 7.31
CA SER A 60 -10.52 -12.68 6.70
C SER A 60 -10.21 -12.63 5.21
N LYS A 61 -9.62 -13.70 4.67
CA LYS A 61 -9.53 -13.92 3.22
C LYS A 61 -10.91 -14.13 2.58
N LYS A 62 -11.93 -14.45 3.39
CA LYS A 62 -13.32 -14.64 2.94
C LYS A 62 -14.01 -13.27 2.79
N LYS A 63 -15.06 -13.20 1.96
CA LYS A 63 -15.89 -11.98 1.77
C LYS A 63 -16.59 -11.47 3.05
N GLN A 64 -16.53 -12.23 4.15
CA GLN A 64 -17.14 -11.88 5.43
C GLN A 64 -16.11 -11.25 6.37
N LYS A 65 -16.52 -10.20 7.09
CA LYS A 65 -15.70 -9.58 8.15
C LYS A 65 -15.42 -10.60 9.26
N SER A 66 -14.19 -10.64 9.78
CA SER A 66 -13.90 -11.49 10.94
C SER A 66 -14.56 -10.93 12.21
N VAL A 67 -14.76 -11.77 13.23
CA VAL A 67 -15.32 -11.31 14.51
C VAL A 67 -14.45 -10.21 15.13
N CYS A 68 -13.13 -10.38 15.10
CA CYS A 68 -12.17 -9.37 15.57
C CYS A 68 -12.28 -8.06 14.79
N ARG A 69 -12.58 -8.11 13.49
CA ARG A 69 -12.84 -6.92 12.68
C ARG A 69 -14.04 -6.14 13.18
N ILE A 70 -15.14 -6.84 13.43
CA ILE A 70 -16.39 -6.27 13.91
C ILE A 70 -16.16 -5.65 15.30
N MET A 71 -15.49 -6.37 16.20
CA MET A 71 -15.13 -5.85 17.52
C MET A 71 -14.24 -4.60 17.45
N LEU A 72 -13.29 -4.54 16.52
CA LEU A 72 -12.44 -3.36 16.31
C LEU A 72 -13.25 -2.18 15.75
N GLU A 73 -14.17 -2.42 14.82
CA GLU A 73 -15.08 -1.38 14.27
C GLU A 73 -16.05 -0.84 15.31
N GLU A 74 -16.51 -1.68 16.24
CA GLU A 74 -17.39 -1.31 17.33
C GLU A 74 -16.63 -0.75 18.56
N ALA A 75 -15.31 -0.57 18.47
CA ALA A 75 -14.44 -0.15 19.57
C ALA A 75 -14.60 -1.03 20.83
N LYS A 76 -14.86 -2.33 20.65
CA LYS A 76 -15.00 -3.34 21.72
C LYS A 76 -13.72 -4.14 21.95
N LEU A 77 -12.70 -3.95 21.12
CA LEU A 77 -11.42 -4.65 21.26
C LEU A 77 -10.51 -3.89 22.24
N VAL A 78 -9.72 -4.60 23.03
CA VAL A 78 -8.63 -4.06 23.86
C VAL A 78 -7.37 -4.88 23.60
N LEU A 79 -6.24 -4.19 23.53
CA LEU A 79 -4.91 -4.78 23.30
C LEU A 79 -4.18 -4.86 24.63
N ARG A 80 -3.66 -6.03 24.98
CA ARG A 80 -2.64 -6.20 26.02
C ARG A 80 -1.30 -6.43 25.35
N LEU A 81 -0.29 -5.66 25.72
CA LEU A 81 1.09 -5.89 25.35
C LEU A 81 1.85 -6.33 26.59
N GLN A 82 2.52 -7.48 26.52
CA GLN A 82 3.27 -8.06 27.63
C GLN A 82 4.70 -8.31 27.21
N THR A 83 5.67 -7.94 28.05
CA THR A 83 7.07 -8.28 27.82
C THR A 83 7.32 -9.77 28.06
N GLU A 84 8.12 -10.40 27.20
CA GLU A 84 8.61 -11.75 27.47
C GLU A 84 9.67 -11.71 28.57
N PRO A 85 9.64 -12.65 29.53
CA PRO A 85 10.72 -12.77 30.51
C PRO A 85 12.01 -13.11 29.77
N THR A 86 13.07 -12.35 30.03
CA THR A 86 14.40 -12.64 29.49
C THR A 86 14.98 -13.83 30.25
N ASP A 87 15.50 -14.83 29.52
CA ASP A 87 16.07 -16.04 30.11
C ASP A 87 17.07 -15.69 31.22
N GLY A 88 16.77 -16.11 32.45
CA GLY A 88 17.64 -15.93 33.62
C GLY A 88 17.37 -14.71 34.50
N GLN A 89 16.33 -13.91 34.24
CA GLN A 89 15.83 -12.92 35.20
C GLN A 89 14.66 -13.47 36.00
N ASP A 90 14.58 -13.11 37.29
CA ASP A 90 13.45 -13.43 38.15
C ASP A 90 12.15 -12.91 37.53
N ILE A 91 11.19 -13.83 37.34
CA ILE A 91 9.97 -13.65 36.53
C ILE A 91 9.14 -12.44 37.00
N ASP A 92 9.20 -12.10 38.29
CA ASP A 92 8.33 -11.10 38.91
C ASP A 92 8.86 -9.66 38.81
N ALA A 93 10.15 -9.46 38.52
CA ALA A 93 10.75 -8.12 38.60
C ALA A 93 10.72 -7.31 37.28
N GLY A 94 10.36 -7.93 36.16
CA GLY A 94 10.55 -7.32 34.83
C GLY A 94 9.39 -7.43 33.84
N GLN A 95 8.27 -8.04 34.21
CA GLN A 95 7.12 -8.15 33.30
C GLN A 95 6.31 -6.86 33.28
N GLN A 96 6.50 -6.07 32.23
CA GLN A 96 5.69 -4.90 31.96
C GLN A 96 4.44 -5.33 31.19
N GLN A 97 3.27 -5.00 31.73
CA GLN A 97 1.99 -5.15 31.05
C GLN A 97 1.43 -3.77 30.69
N LEU A 98 1.07 -3.60 29.42
CA LEU A 98 0.51 -2.36 28.89
C LEU A 98 -0.84 -2.65 28.25
N TRP A 99 -1.83 -1.82 28.57
CA TRP A 99 -3.20 -1.99 28.10
C TRP A 99 -3.64 -0.80 27.26
N TYR A 100 -4.14 -1.08 26.06
CA TYR A 100 -4.59 -0.05 25.12
C TYR A 100 -5.97 -0.35 24.57
N HIS A 101 -6.84 0.65 24.61
CA HIS A 101 -8.09 0.66 23.88
C HIS A 101 -7.94 1.44 22.57
N PRO A 102 -8.08 0.81 21.39
CA PRO A 102 -8.13 1.51 20.11
C PRO A 102 -9.46 2.24 19.97
N GLY A 103 -9.49 3.52 20.36
CA GLY A 103 -10.69 4.35 20.29
C GLY A 103 -11.06 4.79 18.88
N PHE A 104 -10.08 4.87 17.97
CA PHE A 104 -10.32 5.16 16.56
C PHE A 104 -9.30 4.43 15.69
N VAL A 105 -9.74 3.94 14.53
CA VAL A 105 -8.89 3.30 13.52
C VAL A 105 -9.17 3.90 12.15
N ASN A 106 -8.16 4.49 11.52
CA ASN A 106 -8.23 4.82 10.11
C ASN A 106 -7.93 3.54 9.31
N TYR A 107 -8.94 2.90 8.71
CA TYR A 107 -8.73 1.62 8.02
C TYR A 107 -7.98 1.70 6.68
N THR A 108 -7.78 2.90 6.15
CA THR A 108 -6.96 3.12 4.97
C THR A 108 -5.49 3.14 5.35
N THR A 109 -5.12 3.94 6.36
CA THR A 109 -3.71 4.11 6.78
C THR A 109 -3.29 3.17 7.91
N TRP A 110 -4.25 2.59 8.61
CA TRP A 110 -4.10 1.83 9.87
C TRP A 110 -3.50 2.62 11.04
N ASN A 111 -3.62 3.94 11.00
CA ASN A 111 -3.30 4.77 12.15
C ASN A 111 -4.36 4.56 13.24
N LEU A 112 -3.90 4.32 14.47
CA LEU A 112 -4.75 4.11 15.64
C LEU A 112 -4.67 5.34 16.54
N THR A 113 -5.80 5.72 17.11
CA THR A 113 -5.84 6.51 18.33
C THR A 113 -6.00 5.53 19.49
N LEU A 114 -4.98 5.46 20.33
CA LEU A 114 -4.92 4.57 21.48
C LEU A 114 -5.25 5.34 22.74
N HIS A 115 -6.02 4.69 23.60
CA HIS A 115 -6.33 5.16 24.93
C HIS A 115 -5.71 4.22 25.95
N ARG A 116 -4.77 4.73 26.75
CA ARG A 116 -4.05 3.94 27.74
C ARG A 116 -4.99 3.60 28.90
N LEU A 117 -5.05 2.31 29.21
CA LEU A 117 -5.80 1.77 30.33
C LEU A 117 -4.81 1.36 31.44
N LEU A 118 -5.21 1.57 32.70
CA LEU A 118 -4.41 1.23 33.87
C LEU A 118 -5.06 0.08 34.61
N GLU A 119 -4.26 -0.88 35.06
CA GLU A 119 -4.74 -1.96 35.94
C GLU A 119 -5.23 -1.37 37.26
N ASP A 120 -6.36 -1.89 37.75
CA ASP A 120 -6.82 -1.59 39.09
C ASP A 120 -6.08 -2.48 40.09
N PRO A 121 -5.20 -1.92 40.95
CA PRO A 121 -4.50 -2.73 41.94
C PRO A 121 -5.46 -3.34 42.98
N GLU A 122 -6.67 -2.78 43.13
CA GLU A 122 -7.72 -3.29 44.03
C GLU A 122 -8.62 -4.34 43.35
N GLY A 123 -8.40 -4.66 42.07
CA GLY A 123 -9.25 -5.56 41.32
C GLY A 123 -9.21 -6.99 41.87
N GLU A 124 -10.27 -7.43 42.54
CA GLU A 124 -10.41 -8.81 42.97
C GLU A 124 -10.56 -9.75 41.76
N SER A 125 -9.60 -10.67 41.58
CA SER A 125 -9.73 -11.78 40.66
C SER A 125 -10.99 -12.60 40.99
N ARG A 126 -11.84 -12.88 39.98
CA ARG A 126 -13.03 -13.72 40.18
C ARG A 126 -12.63 -15.14 40.59
N SER A 127 -13.48 -15.76 41.39
CA SER A 127 -13.35 -17.15 41.83
C SER A 127 -13.46 -18.18 40.70
N ASP A 128 -13.91 -17.77 39.51
CA ASP A 128 -14.02 -18.62 38.32
C ASP A 128 -12.70 -18.77 37.55
N GLY A 129 -11.61 -18.17 38.04
CA GLY A 129 -10.29 -18.23 37.43
C GLY A 129 -10.20 -17.51 36.08
N SER A 130 -11.28 -16.87 35.62
CA SER A 130 -11.27 -16.08 34.40
C SER A 130 -10.68 -14.70 34.73
N PRO A 131 -9.68 -14.22 33.96
CA PRO A 131 -9.07 -12.92 34.17
C PRO A 131 -10.07 -11.82 33.78
N CYS A 132 -10.98 -11.52 34.70
CA CYS A 132 -11.90 -10.41 34.62
C CYS A 132 -11.17 -9.18 35.13
N ILE A 133 -10.47 -8.50 34.23
CA ILE A 133 -9.63 -7.36 34.59
C ILE A 133 -10.49 -6.11 34.51
N CYS A 134 -10.50 -5.34 35.60
CA CYS A 134 -11.11 -4.03 35.67
C CYS A 134 -10.01 -3.01 35.40
N LEU A 135 -10.13 -2.28 34.30
CA LEU A 135 -9.16 -1.25 33.96
C LEU A 135 -9.73 0.15 34.16
N LYS A 136 -8.93 1.03 34.77
CA LYS A 136 -9.27 2.44 34.96
C LYS A 136 -8.73 3.26 33.79
N SER A 137 -9.59 4.08 33.22
CA SER A 137 -9.15 5.10 32.27
C SER A 137 -8.21 6.11 32.94
N ALA A 138 -7.08 6.39 32.29
CA ALA A 138 -6.13 7.42 32.74
C ALA A 138 -6.77 8.82 32.80
N CYS A 139 -7.86 9.09 32.05
CA CYS A 139 -8.49 10.41 31.97
C CYS A 139 -9.25 10.81 33.24
N PHE A 140 -9.46 9.86 34.15
CA PHE A 140 -10.25 10.04 35.36
C PHE A 140 -9.42 10.39 36.61
N ARG A 141 -8.19 10.88 36.45
CA ARG A 141 -7.42 11.49 37.56
C ARG A 141 -7.86 12.95 37.74
N PRO A 142 -8.61 13.27 38.81
CA PRO A 142 -9.23 14.60 38.97
C PRO A 142 -8.22 15.74 39.20
N ASP A 143 -6.98 15.43 39.60
CA ASP A 143 -5.98 16.44 39.98
C ASP A 143 -5.01 16.87 38.87
N ALA A 144 -5.13 16.34 37.65
CA ALA A 144 -4.11 16.55 36.64
C ALA A 144 -4.61 17.38 35.45
N ALA A 145 -3.97 18.54 35.24
CA ALA A 145 -4.03 19.30 33.99
C ALA A 145 -3.64 18.47 32.74
N SER A 146 -3.19 17.22 32.92
CA SER A 146 -2.86 16.21 31.90
C SER A 146 -4.03 15.32 31.44
N SER A 147 -5.29 15.66 31.77
CA SER A 147 -6.47 14.93 31.26
C SER A 147 -6.51 14.78 29.73
N ARG A 148 -5.79 15.63 28.98
CA ARG A 148 -5.69 15.57 27.52
C ARG A 148 -4.72 14.51 26.99
N ASP A 149 -3.84 13.96 27.83
CA ASP A 149 -2.79 13.02 27.39
C ASP A 149 -3.29 11.56 27.28
N CYS A 150 -4.59 11.33 27.48
CA CYS A 150 -5.13 9.98 27.49
C CYS A 150 -5.39 9.42 26.10
N PHE A 151 -5.56 10.28 25.09
CA PHE A 151 -5.73 9.89 23.69
C PHE A 151 -4.46 10.19 22.92
N LEU A 152 -3.70 9.15 22.65
CA LEU A 152 -2.43 9.24 21.96
C LEU A 152 -2.58 8.67 20.56
N THR A 153 -1.87 9.24 19.59
CA THR A 153 -1.62 8.47 18.36
C THR A 153 -0.80 7.23 18.72
N SER A 154 -0.95 6.13 17.97
CA SER A 154 -0.19 4.91 18.25
C SER A 154 1.31 5.14 18.33
N LEU A 155 1.87 6.04 17.52
CA LEU A 155 3.29 6.37 17.58
C LEU A 155 3.66 7.06 18.90
N GLN A 156 2.86 8.03 19.36
CA GLN A 156 3.10 8.71 20.65
C GLN A 156 3.03 7.73 21.81
N ALA A 157 1.99 6.89 21.84
CA ALA A 157 1.84 5.88 22.86
C ALA A 157 3.07 4.96 22.92
N PHE A 158 3.56 4.50 21.76
CA PHE A 158 4.70 3.59 21.74
C PHE A 158 6.02 4.27 22.08
N VAL A 159 6.25 5.52 21.67
CA VAL A 159 7.44 6.26 22.10
C VAL A 159 7.44 6.47 23.61
N GLN A 160 6.28 6.73 24.22
CA GLN A 160 6.18 7.01 25.64
C GLN A 160 6.30 5.76 26.51
N ASP A 161 5.71 4.64 26.08
CA ASP A 161 5.44 3.51 26.99
C ASP A 161 6.24 2.24 26.68
N ILE A 162 6.77 2.08 25.46
CA ILE A 162 7.42 0.84 25.02
C ILE A 162 8.93 0.92 25.22
N ASP A 163 9.47 0.00 26.00
CA ASP A 163 10.90 -0.30 25.99
C ASP A 163 11.26 -1.14 24.76
N PHE A 164 11.77 -0.51 23.70
CA PHE A 164 12.11 -1.22 22.46
C PHE A 164 13.21 -2.27 22.59
N SER A 165 13.94 -2.35 23.71
CA SER A 165 14.93 -3.40 23.94
C SER A 165 14.28 -4.75 24.26
N ALA A 166 13.13 -4.75 24.93
CA ALA A 166 12.40 -5.96 25.32
C ALA A 166 11.59 -6.56 24.17
N ALA A 167 11.31 -7.87 24.23
CA ALA A 167 10.37 -8.54 23.35
C ALA A 167 8.93 -8.38 23.87
N TYR A 168 7.96 -8.14 22.98
CA TYR A 168 6.55 -7.98 23.31
C TYR A 168 5.67 -8.97 22.55
N ARG A 169 4.76 -9.58 23.30
CA ARG A 169 3.59 -10.30 22.78
C ARG A 169 2.33 -9.47 22.94
N MET A 170 1.39 -9.67 22.03
CA MET A 170 0.07 -9.05 22.06
C MET A 170 -1.01 -10.10 22.28
N ASP A 171 -1.93 -9.78 23.19
CA ASP A 171 -3.17 -10.51 23.41
C ASP A 171 -4.36 -9.59 23.16
N LEU A 172 -5.44 -10.17 22.61
CA LEU A 172 -6.67 -9.46 22.33
C LEU A 172 -7.75 -9.80 23.35
N PHE A 173 -8.36 -8.76 23.90
CA PHE A 173 -9.49 -8.83 24.81
C PHE A 173 -10.70 -8.13 24.20
N LYS A 174 -11.89 -8.57 24.58
CA LYS A 174 -13.14 -7.88 24.30
C LYS A 174 -13.67 -7.20 25.56
N ILE A 175 -14.25 -6.03 25.37
CA ILE A 175 -15.03 -5.34 26.39
C ILE A 175 -16.31 -6.14 26.62
N ASP A 176 -16.49 -6.60 27.85
CA ASP A 176 -17.70 -7.27 28.27
C ASP A 176 -18.82 -6.25 28.48
N GLN A 177 -19.86 -6.36 27.67
CA GLN A 177 -21.07 -5.55 27.76
C GLN A 177 -22.23 -6.33 28.39
N SER A 178 -21.98 -7.53 28.94
CA SER A 178 -23.02 -8.31 29.59
C SER A 178 -23.71 -7.47 30.67
N VAL A 179 -25.03 -7.54 30.68
CA VAL A 179 -25.93 -6.80 31.58
C VAL A 179 -25.97 -7.46 32.97
N ASP A 180 -25.06 -8.39 33.25
CA ASP A 180 -24.93 -8.95 34.59
C ASP A 180 -24.69 -7.78 35.54
N ALA A 181 -25.69 -7.50 36.37
CA ALA A 181 -25.68 -6.37 37.27
C ALA A 181 -24.43 -6.47 38.13
N LEU A 182 -23.41 -5.67 37.81
CA LEU A 182 -22.30 -5.45 38.71
C LEU A 182 -22.94 -4.99 40.02
N ALA A 183 -22.67 -5.71 41.12
CA ALA A 183 -23.14 -5.30 42.43
C ALA A 183 -22.86 -3.81 42.60
N MET A 184 -23.81 -3.00 43.07
CA MET A 184 -23.70 -1.53 43.01
C MET A 184 -22.40 -0.98 43.62
N GLY A 185 -21.80 -1.68 44.60
CA GLY A 185 -20.49 -1.32 45.17
C GLY A 185 -19.28 -1.49 44.23
N ARG A 186 -19.45 -2.18 43.10
CA ARG A 186 -18.44 -2.43 42.06
C ARG A 186 -18.63 -1.58 40.80
N MET A 187 -19.77 -0.89 40.66
CA MET A 187 -19.97 0.08 39.58
C MET A 187 -19.17 1.35 39.87
N ARG A 188 -17.95 1.42 39.36
CA ARG A 188 -17.11 2.63 39.42
C ARG A 188 -17.04 3.26 38.02
N LEU A 189 -17.17 4.60 37.93
CA LEU A 189 -17.03 5.31 36.67
C LEU A 189 -15.62 5.12 36.08
N GLY A 190 -15.54 4.87 34.77
CA GLY A 190 -14.27 4.69 34.06
C GLY A 190 -13.66 3.29 34.14
N TYR A 191 -14.38 2.31 34.69
CA TYR A 191 -13.97 0.92 34.75
C TYR A 191 -14.58 0.10 33.61
N VAL A 192 -13.76 -0.75 32.99
CA VAL A 192 -14.18 -1.63 31.91
C VAL A 192 -13.81 -3.05 32.25
N ARG A 193 -14.78 -3.96 32.09
CA ARG A 193 -14.57 -5.41 32.24
C ARG A 193 -14.05 -5.99 30.93
N LEU A 194 -12.97 -6.76 31.01
CA LEU A 194 -12.38 -7.43 29.85
C LEU A 194 -12.53 -8.95 29.93
N LEU A 195 -12.75 -9.56 28.78
CA LEU A 195 -12.72 -11.01 28.58
C LEU A 195 -11.74 -11.33 27.44
N PRO A 196 -10.93 -12.40 27.53
CA PRO A 196 -10.12 -12.84 26.40
C PRO A 196 -11.02 -13.08 25.18
N VAL A 197 -10.57 -12.70 23.98
CA VAL A 197 -11.27 -13.09 22.76
C VAL A 197 -11.06 -14.59 22.56
N ALA A 198 -12.13 -15.38 22.69
CA ALA A 198 -12.05 -16.83 22.66
C ALA A 198 -11.51 -17.34 21.31
N ALA A 199 -10.69 -18.40 21.35
CA ALA A 199 -10.18 -19.04 20.14
C ALA A 199 -11.29 -19.65 19.26
N SER A 200 -12.48 -19.91 19.80
CA SER A 200 -13.65 -20.36 19.03
C SER A 200 -14.19 -19.27 18.10
N ASP A 201 -14.00 -18.00 18.46
CA ASP A 201 -14.57 -16.85 17.76
C ASP A 201 -13.61 -16.33 16.66
N ALA A 202 -12.36 -16.79 16.66
CA ALA A 202 -11.33 -16.39 15.72
C ALA A 202 -10.75 -17.61 14.98
N ALA A 203 -10.41 -17.45 13.69
CA ALA A 203 -9.78 -18.52 12.92
C ALA A 203 -8.30 -18.74 13.29
N GLU A 204 -7.69 -17.77 13.98
CA GLU A 204 -6.29 -17.74 14.38
C GLU A 204 -6.22 -17.47 15.89
N PRO A 205 -5.14 -17.91 16.58
CA PRO A 205 -4.95 -17.60 18.00
C PRO A 205 -4.92 -16.08 18.20
N THR A 206 -5.77 -15.59 19.09
CA THR A 206 -5.90 -14.18 19.50
C THR A 206 -4.97 -13.81 20.66
N THR A 207 -4.20 -14.78 21.15
CA THR A 207 -3.26 -14.66 22.26
C THR A 207 -1.85 -15.04 21.82
N GLY A 208 -0.86 -14.42 22.46
CA GLY A 208 0.56 -14.70 22.25
C GLY A 208 1.08 -14.28 20.88
N LEU A 209 0.53 -13.21 20.28
CA LEU A 209 0.98 -12.73 18.97
C LEU A 209 2.33 -12.02 19.12
N ASP A 210 3.38 -12.56 18.51
CA ASP A 210 4.72 -11.94 18.49
C ASP A 210 4.70 -10.62 17.72
N VAL A 211 4.62 -9.49 18.42
CA VAL A 211 4.61 -8.16 17.79
C VAL A 211 6.02 -7.61 17.67
N TRP A 212 6.88 -7.84 18.67
CA TRP A 212 8.22 -7.27 18.69
C TRP A 212 9.19 -8.20 19.41
N ARG A 213 10.41 -8.36 18.91
CA ARG A 213 11.40 -9.29 19.47
C ARG A 213 12.51 -8.62 20.26
N GLY A 214 12.40 -7.31 20.48
CA GLY A 214 13.51 -6.48 20.93
C GLY A 214 14.31 -5.93 19.76
N HIS A 215 14.88 -4.74 19.97
CA HIS A 215 15.63 -3.99 18.97
C HIS A 215 16.80 -4.79 18.40
N ASP A 216 17.60 -5.41 19.27
CA ASP A 216 18.80 -6.16 18.87
C ASP A 216 18.44 -7.39 18.03
N CYS A 217 17.41 -8.14 18.43
CA CYS A 217 16.89 -9.27 17.67
C CYS A 217 16.37 -8.87 16.30
N GLU A 218 15.62 -7.76 16.22
CA GLU A 218 15.08 -7.22 14.96
C GLU A 218 16.19 -6.72 14.02
N ASN A 219 17.30 -6.19 14.56
CA ASN A 219 18.47 -5.79 13.78
C ASN A 219 19.30 -6.99 13.32
N ASN A 220 19.52 -7.99 14.19
CA ASN A 220 20.25 -9.20 13.85
C ASN A 220 19.52 -9.99 12.75
N ARG A 221 18.19 -10.12 12.84
CA ARG A 221 17.38 -10.77 11.79
C ARG A 221 17.54 -10.05 10.44
N LYS A 222 17.62 -8.72 10.45
CA LYS A 222 17.82 -7.94 9.23
C LYS A 222 19.21 -8.15 8.65
N ARG A 223 20.25 -8.17 9.50
CA ARG A 223 21.63 -8.49 9.10
C ARG A 223 21.74 -9.90 8.53
N ASP A 224 21.09 -10.89 9.15
CA ASP A 224 21.06 -12.26 8.66
C ASP A 224 20.35 -12.38 7.31
N ASN A 225 19.23 -11.67 7.14
CA ASN A 225 18.52 -11.62 5.86
C ASN A 225 19.38 -10.95 4.79
N ALA A 226 20.06 -9.84 5.10
CA ALA A 226 20.98 -9.18 4.19
C ALA A 226 22.16 -10.10 3.83
N ARG A 227 22.72 -10.83 4.80
CA ARG A 227 23.78 -11.82 4.59
C ARG A 227 23.30 -12.99 3.72
N LYS A 228 22.07 -13.48 3.90
CA LYS A 228 21.47 -14.51 3.03
C LYS A 228 21.24 -14.03 1.60
N ARG A 229 20.92 -12.74 1.41
CA ARG A 229 20.77 -12.13 0.07
C ARG A 229 22.14 -11.90 -0.60
N ARG A 230 23.17 -11.56 0.17
CA ARG A 230 24.55 -11.34 -0.32
C ARG A 230 25.35 -12.63 -0.45
N ALA A 231 24.96 -13.71 0.24
CA ALA A 231 25.62 -15.00 0.11
C ALA A 231 25.58 -15.37 -1.37
N PRO A 232 26.75 -15.54 -2.03
CA PRO A 232 26.78 -15.89 -3.44
C PRO A 232 25.93 -17.14 -3.58
N THR A 233 24.85 -17.04 -4.36
CA THR A 233 24.04 -18.21 -4.74
C THR A 233 25.05 -19.27 -5.15
N GLY A 234 25.18 -20.31 -4.32
CA GLY A 234 26.29 -21.25 -4.39
C GLY A 234 26.53 -21.68 -5.82
N PRO A 235 27.78 -22.01 -6.19
CA PRO A 235 28.21 -22.20 -7.58
C PRO A 235 27.12 -22.95 -8.30
N ARG A 236 26.37 -22.24 -9.17
CA ARG A 236 25.23 -22.79 -9.91
C ARG A 236 25.70 -24.14 -10.39
N HIS A 237 25.20 -25.23 -9.78
CA HIS A 237 25.56 -26.57 -10.18
C HIS A 237 25.41 -26.54 -11.68
N ARG A 238 26.54 -26.59 -12.40
CA ARG A 238 26.56 -26.63 -13.85
C ARG A 238 25.64 -27.79 -14.13
N ARG A 239 24.44 -27.47 -14.63
CA ARG A 239 23.51 -28.48 -15.15
C ARG A 239 24.41 -29.39 -15.99
N PRO A 240 24.57 -30.67 -15.64
CA PRO A 240 25.42 -31.55 -16.42
C PRO A 240 24.91 -31.41 -17.85
N ALA A 241 25.82 -31.00 -18.74
CA ALA A 241 25.54 -30.78 -20.14
C ALA A 241 24.73 -31.98 -20.61
N SER A 242 23.54 -31.70 -21.14
CA SER A 242 22.65 -32.67 -21.75
C SER A 242 23.47 -33.70 -22.52
N ALA A 243 23.51 -34.92 -22.01
CA ALA A 243 23.93 -36.06 -22.80
C ALA A 243 23.06 -36.06 -24.08
N PRO A 244 23.65 -36.23 -25.27
CA PRO A 244 22.88 -36.30 -26.49
C PRO A 244 21.90 -37.46 -26.37
N ARG A 245 20.60 -37.17 -26.52
CA ARG A 245 19.57 -38.18 -26.72
C ARG A 245 19.91 -38.96 -27.99
N ARG A 246 20.64 -40.08 -27.83
CA ARG A 246 20.70 -41.15 -28.83
C ARG A 246 19.28 -41.68 -29.01
N GLY A 247 18.73 -41.51 -30.20
CA GLY A 247 17.49 -42.15 -30.59
C GLY A 247 17.65 -43.67 -30.56
N PRO A 248 16.60 -44.42 -30.17
CA PRO A 248 16.51 -45.83 -30.51
C PRO A 248 16.02 -45.93 -31.96
N GLY A 249 16.94 -46.26 -32.87
CA GLY A 249 16.61 -46.75 -34.19
C GLY A 249 15.98 -48.14 -34.11
N ARG A 250 14.77 -48.24 -34.65
CA ARG A 250 14.18 -49.34 -35.46
C ARG A 250 14.71 -50.78 -35.26
N ALA A 251 13.78 -51.69 -34.97
CA ALA A 251 13.63 -52.95 -35.73
C ALA A 251 12.20 -53.53 -35.61
N ALA A 252 11.66 -53.93 -36.77
CA ALA A 252 10.46 -54.77 -37.04
C ALA A 252 9.06 -54.13 -36.79
N ALA A 253 8.06 -54.20 -37.67
CA ALA A 253 7.92 -54.78 -39.01
C ALA A 253 6.64 -54.25 -39.70
N ALA A 254 6.73 -54.15 -41.04
CA ALA A 254 5.74 -54.48 -42.08
C ALA A 254 4.48 -53.62 -42.34
N ALA A 255 4.27 -53.43 -43.67
CA ALA A 255 3.07 -53.00 -44.40
C ALA A 255 2.72 -51.51 -44.33
N ALA A 256 2.34 -50.82 -45.41
CA ALA A 256 2.32 -51.04 -46.85
C ALA A 256 1.99 -49.68 -47.50
N ASP A 257 2.32 -49.57 -48.79
CA ASP A 257 1.70 -48.73 -49.82
C ASP A 257 1.99 -47.22 -50.01
N GLU A 258 2.38 -46.99 -51.28
CA GLU A 258 2.06 -45.89 -52.20
C GLU A 258 2.67 -44.49 -52.04
N ALA A 259 3.75 -44.30 -52.80
CA ALA A 259 3.86 -43.42 -53.98
C ALA A 259 3.13 -42.05 -53.98
N HIS A 260 3.90 -40.95 -54.05
CA HIS A 260 3.78 -40.03 -55.19
C HIS A 260 5.03 -39.14 -55.39
N GLU A 261 5.33 -38.97 -56.67
CA GLU A 261 6.41 -38.23 -57.35
C GLU A 261 6.51 -36.72 -57.02
N LEU A 262 7.74 -36.19 -56.91
CA LEU A 262 8.47 -35.29 -57.83
C LEU A 262 7.88 -33.88 -58.05
N MET A 263 8.70 -32.86 -57.75
CA MET A 263 9.16 -31.76 -58.62
C MET A 263 9.98 -30.79 -57.73
N ASP A 264 11.32 -30.75 -57.84
CA ASP A 264 12.13 -29.85 -58.69
C ASP A 264 11.65 -28.39 -58.64
N ALA A 265 12.36 -27.41 -58.08
CA ALA A 265 13.72 -26.89 -58.31
C ALA A 265 13.66 -25.49 -58.94
N ALA A 266 14.68 -24.68 -58.60
CA ALA A 266 15.11 -23.39 -59.13
C ALA A 266 14.77 -22.17 -58.22
N ASP A 267 15.69 -21.45 -57.56
CA ASP A 267 17.02 -20.86 -57.91
C ASP A 267 16.89 -19.34 -58.20
N VAL A 268 18.02 -18.59 -58.03
CA VAL A 268 18.32 -17.25 -58.64
C VAL A 268 17.71 -16.04 -57.85
N VAL A 269 18.40 -15.03 -57.25
CA VAL A 269 19.76 -14.42 -57.32
C VAL A 269 20.02 -13.51 -56.09
N GLU A 270 21.27 -13.52 -55.58
CA GLU A 270 21.90 -12.41 -54.85
C GLU A 270 22.51 -11.39 -55.82
N ALA A 271 22.33 -10.08 -55.59
CA ALA A 271 23.38 -9.09 -55.90
C ALA A 271 23.17 -7.75 -55.14
N PRO A 272 24.26 -7.09 -54.69
CA PRO A 272 24.28 -5.80 -53.99
C PRO A 272 24.55 -4.62 -54.95
N LEU A 273 24.26 -3.39 -54.52
CA LEU A 273 24.83 -2.19 -55.14
C LEU A 273 25.23 -1.13 -54.11
N ASP A 274 26.51 -0.79 -54.20
CA ASP A 274 27.18 0.40 -53.68
C ASP A 274 26.57 1.70 -54.21
N MET A 275 26.63 2.76 -53.41
CA MET A 275 26.67 4.12 -53.92
C MET A 275 27.35 5.04 -52.89
N GLU A 276 28.64 5.27 -53.11
CA GLU A 276 29.37 6.43 -52.60
C GLU A 276 29.11 7.63 -53.51
N VAL A 277 28.84 8.81 -52.93
CA VAL A 277 29.04 10.10 -53.63
C VAL A 277 29.52 11.15 -52.62
N ASP A 278 30.70 11.68 -52.93
CA ASP A 278 31.34 12.88 -52.38
C ASP A 278 30.44 14.13 -52.40
N SER A 279 30.55 14.95 -51.36
CA SER A 279 30.41 16.41 -51.51
C SER A 279 31.28 17.12 -50.48
N THR A 280 32.44 17.54 -50.96
CA THR A 280 33.36 18.49 -50.36
C THR A 280 33.00 19.92 -50.81
N GLY A 281 33.22 20.88 -49.91
CA GLY A 281 33.12 22.33 -50.16
C GLY A 281 32.36 23.02 -49.02
N SER A 282 32.79 24.13 -48.43
CA SER A 282 33.91 25.03 -48.67
C SER A 282 34.09 25.92 -47.42
N ALA A 283 35.29 26.45 -47.25
CA ALA A 283 35.73 27.28 -46.14
C ALA A 283 35.24 28.75 -46.21
N SER A 284 35.16 29.40 -45.04
CA SER A 284 35.49 30.83 -44.79
C SER A 284 35.51 31.06 -43.27
N GLU A 285 36.70 31.38 -42.72
CA GLU A 285 37.10 32.71 -42.19
C GLU A 285 36.40 33.10 -40.87
N ALA A 286 37.09 33.09 -39.73
CA ALA A 286 38.09 34.04 -39.20
C ALA A 286 37.46 35.17 -38.37
N GLY A 287 37.94 35.31 -37.13
CA GLY A 287 37.56 36.34 -36.13
C GLY A 287 37.55 35.71 -34.74
N SER A 288 38.66 35.55 -34.02
CA SER A 288 39.56 36.58 -33.47
C SER A 288 38.82 37.66 -32.68
N LEU A 289 38.73 37.48 -31.36
CA LEU A 289 38.83 38.59 -30.42
C LEU A 289 39.41 38.09 -29.09
N GLU A 290 40.62 38.55 -28.83
CA GLU A 290 41.38 38.49 -27.58
C GLU A 290 40.83 39.50 -26.54
N VAL A 291 41.50 39.52 -25.37
CA VAL A 291 41.48 40.54 -24.28
C VAL A 291 40.42 40.27 -23.20
N SER A 292 40.70 40.13 -21.90
CA SER A 292 41.86 40.42 -21.01
C SER A 292 41.70 39.56 -19.73
N GLU A 293 42.71 38.87 -19.20
CA GLU A 293 43.64 39.34 -18.15
C GLU A 293 43.03 40.34 -17.13
N ASP A 294 42.76 39.88 -15.90
CA ASP A 294 43.08 40.68 -14.72
C ASP A 294 43.29 39.79 -13.49
N GLU A 295 44.30 40.21 -12.74
CA GLU A 295 44.97 39.62 -11.58
C GLU A 295 44.03 39.62 -10.36
N GLY A 296 44.22 38.91 -9.26
CA GLY A 296 45.38 38.33 -8.61
C GLY A 296 45.00 38.27 -7.12
N TYR A 297 45.19 37.11 -6.47
CA TYR A 297 45.21 37.06 -5.01
C TYR A 297 46.02 35.85 -4.55
N GLU A 298 47.33 36.06 -4.44
CA GLU A 298 48.20 35.28 -3.57
C GLU A 298 47.95 35.69 -2.12
N GLY A 299 47.90 34.72 -1.20
CA GLY A 299 47.89 35.04 0.22
C GLY A 299 47.57 33.88 1.15
N SER A 300 48.60 33.03 1.35
CA SER A 300 48.96 32.43 2.64
C SER A 300 48.21 31.19 3.16
N ASP A 301 48.87 30.04 2.97
CA ASP A 301 49.15 29.05 4.03
C ASP A 301 50.02 29.73 5.13
N PRO A 302 50.10 29.29 6.42
CA PRO A 302 49.93 27.93 6.91
C PRO A 302 49.13 27.77 8.23
N GLU A 303 48.73 26.53 8.55
CA GLU A 303 49.16 25.79 9.76
C GLU A 303 48.24 24.61 10.10
N ASP A 304 48.89 23.46 10.19
CA ASP A 304 48.62 22.22 10.92
C ASP A 304 47.39 22.18 11.85
N GLY A 305 46.50 21.22 11.55
CA GLY A 305 45.44 20.80 12.45
C GLY A 305 45.01 19.36 12.17
N GLU A 306 45.68 18.40 12.82
CA GLU A 306 45.25 17.01 12.91
C GLU A 306 43.81 16.93 13.45
N VAL A 307 42.85 16.52 12.61
CA VAL A 307 41.53 16.06 13.07
C VAL A 307 41.09 14.79 12.33
N SER A 308 41.35 13.68 13.02
CA SER A 308 40.46 12.55 13.26
C SER A 308 39.58 12.00 12.13
N ALA A 309 39.90 10.76 11.77
CA ALA A 309 39.06 9.80 11.07
C ALA A 309 37.63 9.68 11.67
N ALA A 310 36.62 10.23 10.98
CA ALA A 310 35.21 10.01 11.30
C ALA A 310 34.26 10.26 10.10
N SER A 311 34.57 9.73 8.90
CA SER A 311 33.75 10.00 7.70
C SER A 311 33.25 8.78 6.91
N ASN A 312 33.16 7.59 7.53
CA ASN A 312 32.69 6.38 6.84
C ASN A 312 31.34 5.81 7.34
N ALA A 313 30.56 6.54 8.15
CA ALA A 313 29.29 6.04 8.70
C ALA A 313 28.03 6.45 7.89
N ALA A 314 28.15 7.30 6.87
CA ALA A 314 27.00 7.85 6.14
C ALA A 314 26.58 7.06 4.88
N SER A 315 27.34 6.05 4.45
CA SER A 315 27.00 5.28 3.23
C SER A 315 26.09 4.07 3.48
N ASP A 316 25.87 3.67 4.73
CA ASP A 316 25.12 2.44 5.08
C ASP A 316 23.60 2.68 5.20
N GLU A 317 23.18 3.94 5.38
CA GLU A 317 21.76 4.33 5.47
C GLU A 317 21.07 4.34 4.10
N SER A 318 21.81 4.60 3.01
CA SER A 318 21.26 4.67 1.65
C SER A 318 20.94 3.28 1.08
N GLU A 319 21.80 2.29 1.32
CA GLU A 319 21.57 0.90 0.90
C GLU A 319 20.35 0.29 1.60
N ASN A 320 20.07 0.75 2.82
CA ASN A 320 18.96 0.28 3.62
C ASN A 320 17.58 0.77 3.10
N LEU A 321 17.51 2.01 2.59
CA LEU A 321 16.27 2.56 2.01
C LEU A 321 15.91 1.83 0.70
N GLU A 322 16.92 1.52 -0.12
CA GLU A 322 16.74 0.85 -1.41
C GLU A 322 16.25 -0.60 -1.25
N ALA A 323 16.80 -1.34 -0.28
CA ALA A 323 16.33 -2.68 0.05
C ALA A 323 14.87 -2.70 0.54
N MET A 324 14.44 -1.66 1.27
CA MET A 324 13.06 -1.55 1.77
C MET A 324 12.07 -1.20 0.64
N MET A 325 12.48 -0.39 -0.33
CA MET A 325 11.67 -0.10 -1.52
C MET A 325 11.50 -1.33 -2.43
N GLU A 326 12.55 -2.13 -2.61
CA GLU A 326 12.49 -3.35 -3.41
C GLU A 326 11.54 -4.39 -2.81
N GLU A 327 11.52 -4.54 -1.48
CA GLU A 327 10.59 -5.43 -0.77
C GLU A 327 9.12 -5.02 -0.98
N LEU A 328 8.85 -3.72 -0.94
CA LEU A 328 7.52 -3.14 -1.16
C LEU A 328 7.03 -3.32 -2.61
N GLU A 329 7.94 -3.24 -3.59
CA GLU A 329 7.61 -3.56 -4.99
C GLU A 329 7.31 -5.06 -5.18
N LEU A 330 8.02 -5.93 -4.47
CA LEU A 330 7.85 -7.39 -4.56
C LEU A 330 6.51 -7.82 -3.97
N GLU A 331 6.11 -7.25 -2.83
CA GLU A 331 4.76 -7.42 -2.26
C GLU A 331 3.68 -6.92 -3.22
N ARG A 332 3.90 -5.77 -3.85
CA ARG A 332 2.94 -5.19 -4.81
C ARG A 332 2.81 -6.04 -6.08
N ARG A 333 3.89 -6.66 -6.57
CA ARG A 333 3.87 -7.63 -7.67
C ARG A 333 3.14 -8.92 -7.28
N ALA A 334 3.37 -9.43 -6.07
CA ALA A 334 2.68 -10.62 -5.55
C ALA A 334 1.17 -10.38 -5.40
N ALA A 335 0.76 -9.22 -4.89
CA ALA A 335 -0.65 -8.83 -4.78
C ALA A 335 -1.32 -8.70 -6.16
N ALA A 336 -0.62 -8.15 -7.15
CA ALA A 336 -1.11 -8.04 -8.53
C ALA A 336 -1.23 -9.41 -9.23
N ALA A 337 -0.31 -10.35 -8.95
CA ALA A 337 -0.39 -11.72 -9.46
C ALA A 337 -1.57 -12.50 -8.85
N ALA A 338 -1.80 -12.35 -7.54
CA ALA A 338 -2.93 -12.95 -6.86
C ALA A 338 -4.29 -12.42 -7.38
N ALA A 339 -4.37 -11.14 -7.73
CA ALA A 339 -5.56 -10.55 -8.33
C ALA A 339 -5.84 -11.08 -9.75
N ARG A 340 -4.82 -11.46 -10.51
CA ARG A 340 -4.98 -12.03 -11.86
C ARG A 340 -5.43 -13.50 -11.84
N GLY A 341 -4.99 -14.28 -10.85
CA GLY A 341 -5.41 -15.68 -10.70
C GLY A 341 -6.88 -15.86 -10.30
N ALA A 342 -7.52 -14.82 -9.74
CA ALA A 342 -8.90 -14.87 -9.30
C ALA A 342 -9.94 -14.56 -10.40
N ALA A 343 -9.50 -14.06 -11.57
CA ALA A 343 -10.39 -13.67 -12.67
C ALA A 343 -10.62 -14.77 -13.72
N ASP A 344 -9.87 -15.88 -13.66
CA ASP A 344 -9.82 -16.90 -14.72
C ASP A 344 -10.57 -18.20 -14.39
N GLN A 345 -11.43 -18.19 -13.35
CA GLN A 345 -12.22 -19.36 -12.92
C GLN A 345 -13.74 -19.17 -13.02
N THR A 346 -14.22 -18.19 -13.78
CA THR A 346 -15.66 -17.96 -13.98
C THR A 346 -16.02 -17.89 -15.46
N SER A 347 -15.76 -18.95 -16.22
CA SER A 347 -16.44 -19.17 -17.52
C SER A 347 -16.42 -20.65 -17.93
N SER A 348 -17.28 -21.45 -17.32
CA SER A 348 -17.70 -22.74 -17.90
C SER A 348 -19.19 -22.92 -17.68
N GLY A 349 -19.97 -22.41 -18.63
CA GLY A 349 -21.42 -22.51 -18.63
C GLY A 349 -21.96 -22.47 -20.07
N SER A 350 -22.19 -23.68 -20.60
CA SER A 350 -23.23 -24.07 -21.56
C SER A 350 -23.31 -23.37 -22.92
N SER A 351 -23.09 -24.16 -23.98
CA SER A 351 -23.74 -23.98 -25.29
C SER A 351 -24.07 -25.35 -25.89
N ASN A 352 -25.36 -25.56 -26.15
CA ASN A 352 -25.93 -26.67 -26.90
C ASN A 352 -25.76 -26.42 -28.41
N ASP A 353 -25.46 -27.45 -29.19
CA ASP A 353 -25.83 -27.65 -30.61
C ASP A 353 -25.55 -29.14 -30.92
N ASP A 354 -26.53 -30.01 -31.10
CA ASP A 354 -27.42 -30.26 -32.25
C ASP A 354 -26.84 -31.28 -33.27
N SER A 355 -27.73 -32.15 -33.76
CA SER A 355 -27.60 -33.17 -34.83
C SER A 355 -27.18 -34.60 -34.45
N SER A 356 -28.14 -35.55 -34.52
CA SER A 356 -28.02 -36.83 -35.28
C SER A 356 -29.33 -37.64 -35.28
N ASP A 357 -29.88 -37.79 -36.48
CA ASP A 357 -30.50 -38.97 -37.13
C ASP A 357 -31.42 -39.99 -36.42
N SER A 358 -32.62 -40.09 -37.02
CA SER A 358 -33.27 -41.27 -37.63
C SER A 358 -33.88 -42.41 -36.78
N SER A 359 -35.18 -42.60 -37.06
CA SER A 359 -35.92 -43.87 -37.23
C SER A 359 -36.85 -44.38 -36.11
N SER A 360 -38.13 -44.40 -36.48
CA SER A 360 -39.09 -45.51 -36.39
C SER A 360 -39.79 -45.88 -35.06
N SER A 361 -41.12 -45.81 -35.17
CA SER A 361 -42.11 -46.79 -34.67
C SER A 361 -42.72 -46.63 -33.28
N SER A 362 -43.99 -46.23 -33.33
CA SER A 362 -45.14 -46.98 -32.78
C SER A 362 -45.53 -46.80 -31.31
N SER A 363 -46.78 -46.32 -31.19
CA SER A 363 -47.83 -46.85 -30.31
C SER A 363 -48.00 -46.28 -28.90
N SER A 364 -49.03 -45.44 -28.82
CA SER A 364 -50.23 -45.68 -28.01
C SER A 364 -50.22 -45.38 -26.50
N SER A 365 -51.27 -44.63 -26.13
CA SER A 365 -52.11 -44.84 -24.95
C SER A 365 -51.74 -44.14 -23.64
N SER A 366 -52.43 -43.01 -23.45
CA SER A 366 -53.55 -42.89 -22.49
C SER A 366 -53.27 -42.53 -21.03
N SER A 367 -54.11 -41.58 -20.60
CA SER A 367 -54.73 -41.46 -19.27
C SER A 367 -53.89 -40.87 -18.14
N SER A 368 -54.42 -40.18 -17.14
CA SER A 368 -55.63 -39.38 -16.89
C SER A 368 -55.53 -39.00 -15.40
N SER A 369 -56.17 -37.88 -15.05
CA SER A 369 -56.93 -37.67 -13.81
C SER A 369 -56.23 -37.54 -12.44
N SER A 370 -56.49 -36.36 -11.86
CA SER A 370 -57.19 -36.15 -10.58
C SER A 370 -56.33 -36.14 -9.31
N ASP A 371 -56.21 -34.99 -8.66
CA ASP A 371 -57.19 -34.41 -7.72
C ASP A 371 -57.40 -35.30 -6.49
N SER A 372 -57.00 -34.83 -5.31
CA SER A 372 -57.96 -34.49 -4.27
C SER A 372 -57.28 -34.00 -2.99
N SER A 373 -57.77 -32.84 -2.59
CA SER A 373 -57.69 -32.18 -1.30
C SER A 373 -58.02 -33.10 -0.12
N SER A 374 -57.39 -32.86 1.03
CA SER A 374 -58.11 -32.85 2.32
C SER A 374 -57.32 -32.09 3.38
N ALA A 375 -58.07 -31.28 4.13
CA ALA A 375 -57.63 -30.39 5.18
C ALA A 375 -57.21 -31.14 6.47
N GLY A 376 -56.36 -30.49 7.28
CA GLY A 376 -56.08 -30.94 8.65
C GLY A 376 -54.97 -30.14 9.33
N ALA A 377 -55.36 -29.01 9.91
CA ALA A 377 -54.91 -28.36 11.16
C ALA A 377 -53.50 -28.53 11.76
N GLN A 378 -53.05 -27.43 12.41
CA GLN A 378 -51.94 -27.29 13.39
C GLN A 378 -50.54 -27.19 12.75
N GLN A 379 -49.62 -26.31 13.13
CA GLN A 379 -49.47 -25.40 14.27
C GLN A 379 -48.29 -24.45 13.95
N ASP A 380 -48.41 -23.19 14.36
CA ASP A 380 -47.36 -22.27 14.84
C ASP A 380 -45.91 -22.51 14.38
N LEU A 381 -45.39 -21.73 13.41
CA LEU A 381 -43.99 -21.28 13.32
C LEU A 381 -43.85 -20.13 12.28
N ASP A 382 -44.51 -18.99 12.51
CA ASP A 382 -44.29 -17.76 11.72
C ASP A 382 -43.78 -16.63 12.64
N ASP A 383 -42.49 -16.65 12.99
CA ASP A 383 -41.85 -15.47 13.61
C ASP A 383 -40.31 -15.43 13.43
N ALA A 384 -39.82 -15.62 12.20
CA ALA A 384 -38.39 -15.55 11.91
C ALA A 384 -38.03 -14.78 10.62
N GLN A 385 -38.85 -13.79 10.22
CA GLN A 385 -38.61 -13.03 8.98
C GLN A 385 -38.69 -11.50 9.09
N ALA A 386 -38.63 -10.94 10.30
CA ALA A 386 -38.49 -9.50 10.53
C ALA A 386 -37.13 -9.19 11.18
N GLY A 387 -36.11 -8.87 10.39
CA GLY A 387 -34.83 -8.45 10.97
C GLY A 387 -33.62 -8.30 10.06
N ARG A 388 -33.72 -8.57 8.75
CA ARG A 388 -32.65 -8.21 7.81
C ARG A 388 -32.78 -6.73 7.42
N GLN A 389 -32.54 -5.84 8.38
CA GLN A 389 -32.21 -4.45 8.07
C GLN A 389 -30.91 -4.47 7.25
N ALA A 390 -31.02 -4.16 5.96
CA ALA A 390 -29.89 -3.91 5.11
C ALA A 390 -29.07 -2.80 5.76
N VAL A 391 -27.93 -3.18 6.35
CA VAL A 391 -26.99 -2.23 6.95
C VAL A 391 -26.56 -1.31 5.81
N HIS A 392 -27.12 -0.11 5.82
CA HIS A 392 -26.86 0.94 4.87
C HIS A 392 -25.35 1.20 4.92
N MET A 393 -24.63 0.70 3.91
CA MET A 393 -23.18 0.83 3.86
C MET A 393 -22.85 2.32 3.92
N VAL A 394 -22.24 2.76 5.02
CA VAL A 394 -21.61 4.07 5.08
C VAL A 394 -20.45 3.98 4.09
N ARG A 395 -20.71 4.39 2.84
CA ARG A 395 -19.70 4.52 1.79
C ARG A 395 -18.56 5.32 2.40
N ALA A 396 -17.34 4.77 2.34
CA ALA A 396 -16.13 5.48 2.71
C ALA A 396 -16.20 6.88 2.09
N ALA A 397 -16.02 7.92 2.91
CA ALA A 397 -16.13 9.31 2.47
C ALA A 397 -15.38 9.46 1.15
N ALA A 398 -16.09 9.90 0.11
CA ALA A 398 -15.55 9.97 -1.24
C ALA A 398 -14.19 10.68 -1.18
N VAL A 399 -13.14 9.97 -1.61
CA VAL A 399 -11.80 10.54 -1.70
C VAL A 399 -11.94 11.82 -2.51
N ARG A 400 -11.58 12.96 -1.92
CA ARG A 400 -11.63 14.25 -2.61
C ARG A 400 -10.62 14.20 -3.75
N GLU A 401 -11.13 14.08 -4.97
CA GLU A 401 -10.36 14.19 -6.20
C GLU A 401 -10.59 15.58 -6.78
N GLU A 402 -9.49 16.23 -7.18
CA GLU A 402 -9.54 17.50 -7.89
C GLU A 402 -9.51 17.19 -9.38
N VAL A 403 -10.50 17.69 -10.13
CA VAL A 403 -10.72 17.33 -11.54
C VAL A 403 -10.50 18.56 -12.42
N PHE A 404 -9.64 18.43 -13.43
CA PHE A 404 -9.45 19.41 -14.49
C PHE A 404 -10.00 18.86 -15.80
N VAL A 405 -11.06 19.46 -16.31
CA VAL A 405 -11.70 19.08 -17.59
C VAL A 405 -10.97 19.78 -18.72
N LEU A 406 -10.46 19.02 -19.69
CA LEU A 406 -9.69 19.57 -20.81
C LEU A 406 -10.62 20.12 -21.90
N ALA A 407 -10.23 21.25 -22.46
CA ALA A 407 -10.90 21.82 -23.63
C ALA A 407 -10.88 20.85 -24.83
N GLY A 408 -11.85 21.01 -25.73
CA GLY A 408 -11.96 20.19 -26.95
C GLY A 408 -12.39 18.75 -26.70
N GLY A 409 -12.85 18.42 -25.49
CA GLY A 409 -13.30 17.07 -25.17
C GLY A 409 -12.19 16.04 -25.25
N LEU A 410 -10.94 16.42 -24.90
CA LEU A 410 -9.80 15.48 -24.88
C LEU A 410 -9.86 14.50 -23.70
N GLY A 411 -10.58 14.84 -22.64
CA GLY A 411 -10.68 14.04 -21.42
C GLY A 411 -10.55 14.89 -20.16
N GLU A 412 -10.17 14.24 -19.06
CA GLU A 412 -10.06 14.86 -17.74
C GLU A 412 -8.77 14.42 -17.03
N LEU A 413 -8.19 15.31 -16.23
CA LEU A 413 -7.09 15.01 -15.30
C LEU A 413 -7.62 15.01 -13.87
N HIS A 414 -7.46 13.90 -13.17
CA HIS A 414 -7.87 13.72 -11.78
C HIS A 414 -6.63 13.65 -10.88
N PHE A 415 -6.54 14.54 -9.91
CA PHE A 415 -5.54 14.46 -8.85
C PHE A 415 -6.12 13.79 -7.61
N SER A 416 -5.46 12.72 -7.13
CA SER A 416 -5.83 12.03 -5.89
C SER A 416 -4.90 12.45 -4.76
N MET A 417 -5.43 13.24 -3.81
CA MET A 417 -4.68 13.66 -2.61
C MET A 417 -4.17 12.48 -1.78
N SER A 418 -4.97 11.42 -1.63
CA SER A 418 -4.58 10.25 -0.82
C SER A 418 -3.50 9.39 -1.47
N GLY A 419 -3.42 9.42 -2.80
CA GLY A 419 -2.55 8.55 -3.57
C GLY A 419 -1.32 9.24 -4.16
N GLU A 420 -1.30 10.57 -4.16
CA GLU A 420 -0.24 11.40 -4.74
C GLU A 420 0.09 10.95 -6.18
N TYR A 421 -0.97 10.88 -6.99
CA TYR A 421 -0.90 10.58 -8.41
C TYR A 421 -1.92 11.41 -9.19
N ILE A 422 -1.61 11.63 -10.45
CA ILE A 422 -2.52 12.19 -11.45
C ILE A 422 -2.97 11.06 -12.37
N ARG A 423 -4.28 11.02 -12.65
CA ARG A 423 -4.92 10.06 -13.54
C ARG A 423 -5.59 10.81 -14.69
N ALA A 424 -5.21 10.47 -15.90
CA ALA A 424 -5.87 10.92 -17.12
C ALA A 424 -7.01 9.96 -17.47
N HIS A 425 -8.18 10.51 -17.76
CA HIS A 425 -9.36 9.81 -18.27
C HIS A 425 -9.58 10.21 -19.72
N CYS A 426 -9.56 9.23 -20.63
CA CYS A 426 -9.79 9.46 -22.05
C CYS A 426 -11.30 9.59 -22.31
N SER A 427 -11.70 10.59 -23.09
CA SER A 427 -13.08 10.78 -23.54
C SER A 427 -13.43 9.92 -24.76
N ALA A 428 -12.44 9.51 -25.57
CA ALA A 428 -12.64 8.77 -26.81
C ALA A 428 -12.97 7.29 -26.60
N HIS A 429 -12.65 6.72 -25.43
CA HIS A 429 -12.91 5.31 -25.12
C HIS A 429 -13.42 5.11 -23.70
N ASP A 430 -14.36 4.17 -23.54
CA ASP A 430 -14.91 3.84 -22.22
C ASP A 430 -13.88 3.17 -21.30
N ALA A 431 -13.90 3.55 -20.02
CA ALA A 431 -12.99 3.11 -18.96
C ALA A 431 -11.48 3.22 -19.27
N CYS A 432 -11.09 4.00 -20.28
CA CYS A 432 -9.70 4.17 -20.68
C CYS A 432 -9.01 5.23 -19.83
N ARG A 433 -8.00 4.82 -19.08
CA ARG A 433 -7.31 5.69 -18.12
C ARG A 433 -5.81 5.38 -18.03
N ARG A 434 -5.03 6.41 -17.72
CA ARG A 434 -3.59 6.30 -17.45
C ARG A 434 -3.22 7.06 -16.18
N GLN A 435 -2.41 6.44 -15.33
CA GLN A 435 -2.00 7.02 -14.05
C GLN A 435 -0.48 7.17 -13.95
N ARG A 436 -0.04 8.28 -13.35
CA ARG A 436 1.37 8.54 -13.02
C ARG A 436 1.50 9.21 -11.66
N THR A 437 2.57 8.87 -10.95
CA THR A 437 2.89 9.46 -9.64
C THR A 437 3.51 10.84 -9.82
N ILE A 438 3.28 11.71 -8.83
CA ILE A 438 3.89 13.03 -8.72
C ILE A 438 5.16 13.03 -7.85
N TYR A 439 5.57 11.88 -7.29
CA TYR A 439 6.80 11.78 -6.50
C TYR A 439 8.04 12.01 -7.35
N ALA A 440 8.88 12.93 -6.88
CA ALA A 440 10.28 13.05 -7.30
C ALA A 440 10.99 11.72 -7.05
N SER A 441 11.79 11.27 -8.01
CA SER A 441 12.78 10.22 -7.75
C SER A 441 14.10 10.87 -7.36
N SER A 442 14.77 10.34 -6.33
CA SER A 442 16.14 10.72 -6.00
C SER A 442 17.16 10.19 -7.02
N ALA A 443 16.81 9.16 -7.78
CA ALA A 443 17.68 8.59 -8.80
C ALA A 443 17.87 9.56 -9.98
N PRO A 444 19.11 9.92 -10.36
CA PRO A 444 19.40 10.82 -11.49
C PRO A 444 18.81 10.33 -12.83
N SER A 445 18.76 9.01 -13.03
CA SER A 445 18.17 8.41 -14.24
C SER A 445 16.66 8.64 -14.37
N ARG A 446 16.01 9.17 -13.33
CA ARG A 446 14.56 9.40 -13.22
C ARG A 446 14.24 10.85 -12.82
N GLU A 447 15.09 11.81 -13.18
CA GLU A 447 14.86 13.25 -12.94
C GLU A 447 13.49 13.75 -13.45
N GLY A 448 12.98 13.18 -14.54
CA GLY A 448 11.65 13.51 -15.06
C GLY A 448 10.48 12.94 -14.28
N GLN A 449 10.73 12.15 -13.23
CA GLN A 449 9.67 11.66 -12.36
C GLN A 449 9.09 12.80 -11.52
N GLY A 450 7.77 12.81 -11.39
CA GLY A 450 7.04 13.82 -10.61
C GLY A 450 6.41 14.95 -11.42
N ARG A 451 6.65 15.00 -12.75
CA ARG A 451 6.01 15.98 -13.66
C ARG A 451 5.25 15.29 -14.81
N PRO A 452 4.20 14.51 -14.51
CA PRO A 452 3.52 13.66 -15.49
C PRO A 452 2.57 14.35 -16.47
N VAL A 453 2.19 15.62 -16.29
CA VAL A 453 1.14 16.30 -17.05
C VAL A 453 1.42 16.29 -18.55
N GLY A 454 2.61 16.68 -19.00
CA GLY A 454 2.96 16.66 -20.43
C GLY A 454 2.84 15.26 -21.07
N LEU A 455 3.27 14.21 -20.37
CA LEU A 455 3.09 12.83 -20.82
C LEU A 455 1.61 12.41 -20.87
N LEU A 456 0.84 12.72 -19.83
CA LEU A 456 -0.57 12.34 -19.73
C LEU A 456 -1.42 13.04 -20.80
N LEU A 457 -1.11 14.31 -21.09
CA LEU A 457 -1.77 15.07 -22.15
C LEU A 457 -1.41 14.56 -23.54
N ALA A 458 -0.13 14.28 -23.81
CA ALA A 458 0.28 13.65 -25.07
C ALA A 458 -0.40 12.29 -25.27
N TRP A 459 -0.57 11.53 -24.18
CA TRP A 459 -1.35 10.29 -24.20
C TRP A 459 -2.82 10.54 -24.55
N LEU A 460 -3.49 11.51 -23.92
CA LEU A 460 -4.89 11.85 -24.23
C LEU A 460 -5.08 12.32 -25.67
N GLN A 461 -4.20 13.20 -26.17
CA GLN A 461 -4.20 13.68 -27.56
C GLN A 461 -4.09 12.50 -28.55
N ARG A 462 -3.22 11.51 -28.27
CA ARG A 462 -3.10 10.31 -29.11
C ARG A 462 -4.33 9.40 -29.04
N GLY A 463 -5.07 9.42 -27.93
CA GLY A 463 -6.29 8.63 -27.75
C GLY A 463 -7.36 8.90 -28.81
N GLN A 464 -7.46 10.15 -29.28
CA GLN A 464 -8.36 10.57 -30.36
C GLN A 464 -8.08 9.86 -31.70
N THR A 465 -6.85 9.38 -31.91
CA THR A 465 -6.43 8.74 -33.17
C THR A 465 -6.47 7.21 -33.13
N VAL A 466 -6.64 6.63 -31.94
CA VAL A 466 -6.54 5.19 -31.72
C VAL A 466 -7.95 4.59 -31.71
N ALA A 467 -8.14 3.48 -32.40
CA ALA A 467 -9.47 2.88 -32.55
C ALA A 467 -9.98 2.19 -31.26
N SER A 468 -9.08 1.72 -30.38
CA SER A 468 -9.47 0.92 -29.21
C SER A 468 -8.82 1.36 -27.89
N ALA A 469 -9.58 1.24 -26.79
CA ALA A 469 -9.08 1.46 -25.43
C ALA A 469 -7.87 0.58 -25.09
N LYS A 470 -7.86 -0.66 -25.60
CA LYS A 470 -6.79 -1.63 -25.35
C LYS A 470 -5.46 -1.19 -25.96
N GLU A 471 -5.50 -0.71 -27.20
CA GLU A 471 -4.30 -0.17 -27.86
C GLU A 471 -3.82 1.10 -27.17
N HIS A 472 -4.75 2.00 -26.83
CA HIS A 472 -4.43 3.27 -26.18
C HIS A 472 -3.81 3.06 -24.79
N THR A 473 -4.36 2.17 -23.96
CA THR A 473 -3.80 1.80 -22.65
C THR A 473 -2.46 1.08 -22.74
N ALA A 474 -2.20 0.32 -23.81
CA ALA A 474 -0.95 -0.40 -24.03
C ALA A 474 0.23 0.51 -24.43
N MET A 475 -0.03 1.77 -24.83
CA MET A 475 1.02 2.71 -25.23
C MET A 475 2.04 2.93 -24.10
N LYS A 476 3.32 2.85 -24.41
CA LYS A 476 4.39 3.06 -23.42
C LYS A 476 4.73 4.54 -23.32
N ALA A 477 5.30 4.99 -22.20
CA ALA A 477 5.70 6.38 -22.05
C ALA A 477 6.76 6.80 -23.10
N ARG A 478 7.61 5.84 -23.49
CA ARG A 478 8.62 6.02 -24.55
C ARG A 478 8.04 6.21 -25.96
N SER A 479 6.75 5.94 -26.15
CA SER A 479 6.06 6.18 -27.43
C SER A 479 5.80 7.67 -27.70
N PHE A 480 5.99 8.53 -26.70
CA PHE A 480 5.78 9.98 -26.81
C PHE A 480 7.12 10.69 -26.79
N SER A 481 7.46 11.35 -27.90
CA SER A 481 8.70 12.13 -28.03
C SER A 481 8.71 13.33 -27.07
N HIS A 482 9.90 13.84 -26.74
CA HIS A 482 10.03 15.04 -25.91
C HIS A 482 9.26 16.24 -26.51
N ARG A 483 9.31 16.39 -27.85
CA ARG A 483 8.60 17.44 -28.57
C ARG A 483 7.08 17.34 -28.42
N GLU A 484 6.52 16.14 -28.52
CA GLU A 484 5.06 15.93 -28.34
C GLU A 484 4.61 16.24 -26.93
N ARG A 485 5.37 15.79 -25.92
CA ARG A 485 5.03 16.07 -24.52
C ARG A 485 5.15 17.55 -24.18
N LYS A 486 6.20 18.22 -24.68
CA LYS A 486 6.41 19.66 -24.49
C LYS A 486 5.26 20.44 -25.12
N LYS A 487 4.91 20.14 -26.38
CA LYS A 487 3.78 20.78 -27.07
C LYS A 487 2.47 20.55 -26.32
N ALA A 488 2.18 19.32 -25.91
CA ALA A 488 0.96 19.01 -25.17
C ALA A 488 0.85 19.80 -23.85
N ARG A 489 1.98 20.05 -23.17
CA ARG A 489 2.03 20.89 -21.96
C ARG A 489 1.82 22.37 -22.28
N GLU A 490 2.41 22.87 -23.36
CA GLU A 490 2.19 24.25 -23.85
C GLU A 490 0.72 24.47 -24.18
N ASP A 491 0.11 23.59 -24.98
CA ASP A 491 -1.32 23.60 -25.32
C ASP A 491 -2.22 23.54 -24.07
N PHE A 492 -1.76 22.88 -23.00
CA PHE A 492 -2.47 22.85 -21.73
C PHE A 492 -2.36 24.15 -20.98
N TYR A 493 -1.18 24.78 -20.92
CA TYR A 493 -0.98 26.06 -20.22
C TYR A 493 -1.75 27.22 -20.87
N GLU A 494 -2.10 27.11 -22.15
CA GLU A 494 -3.01 28.04 -22.82
C GLU A 494 -4.45 27.98 -22.25
N GLN A 495 -4.83 26.92 -21.54
CA GLN A 495 -6.16 26.79 -20.94
C GLN A 495 -6.26 27.56 -19.60
N PRO A 496 -7.39 28.24 -19.31
CA PRO A 496 -7.57 28.99 -18.07
C PRO A 496 -7.36 28.13 -16.82
N GLY A 497 -6.41 28.53 -15.97
CA GLY A 497 -6.11 27.87 -14.69
C GLY A 497 -5.27 26.60 -14.78
N ALA A 498 -4.91 26.14 -15.99
CA ALA A 498 -4.14 24.91 -16.19
C ALA A 498 -2.72 24.98 -15.62
N GLU A 499 -2.02 26.11 -15.83
CA GLU A 499 -0.69 26.33 -15.26
C GLU A 499 -0.73 26.31 -13.72
N ALA A 500 -1.70 27.01 -13.12
CA ALA A 500 -1.89 26.99 -11.67
C ALA A 500 -2.19 25.59 -11.14
N TRP A 501 -3.02 24.82 -11.86
CA TRP A 501 -3.34 23.44 -11.52
C TRP A 501 -2.09 22.54 -11.56
N ALA A 502 -1.30 22.59 -12.65
CA ALA A 502 -0.06 21.82 -12.76
C ALA A 502 0.95 22.20 -11.67
N ASN A 503 1.17 23.50 -11.42
CA ASN A 503 2.09 23.98 -10.40
C ASN A 503 1.64 23.62 -8.97
N THR A 504 0.35 23.41 -8.75
CA THR A 504 -0.20 23.00 -7.44
C THR A 504 -0.04 21.49 -7.20
N TYR A 505 -0.23 20.66 -8.24
CA TYR A 505 -0.35 19.21 -8.08
C TYR A 505 0.81 18.39 -8.64
N GLU A 506 1.72 18.96 -9.43
CA GLU A 506 2.98 18.30 -9.81
C GLU A 506 4.13 18.69 -8.88
N ARG A 507 5.26 17.97 -9.01
CA ARG A 507 6.53 18.40 -8.43
C ARG A 507 6.92 19.78 -8.98
N GLN A 508 7.39 20.67 -8.10
CA GLN A 508 8.00 21.94 -8.50
C GLN A 508 9.15 21.72 -9.47
N GLN A 509 9.22 22.53 -10.52
CA GLN A 509 10.30 22.54 -11.49
C GLN A 509 11.63 22.90 -10.80
N HIS A 510 12.70 22.15 -11.09
CA HIS A 510 14.03 22.49 -10.57
C HIS A 510 14.65 23.65 -11.36
N ASP A 511 15.59 24.36 -10.73
CA ASP A 511 16.38 25.39 -11.41
C ASP A 511 17.15 24.78 -12.60
N GLY A 512 16.96 25.37 -13.78
CA GLY A 512 17.54 24.86 -15.03
C GLY A 512 16.79 23.67 -15.66
N GLU A 513 15.77 23.12 -15.00
CA GLU A 513 14.87 22.15 -15.63
C GLU A 513 14.02 22.85 -16.69
N GLY A 514 13.82 22.23 -17.85
CA GLY A 514 12.92 22.78 -18.86
C GLY A 514 11.45 22.67 -18.46
N LEU A 515 10.58 23.24 -19.29
CA LEU A 515 9.12 23.13 -19.13
C LEU A 515 8.67 21.66 -19.03
N GLU A 516 9.28 20.77 -19.81
CA GLU A 516 9.02 19.33 -19.84
C GLU A 516 10.34 18.54 -19.69
N PRO A 517 10.42 17.52 -18.80
CA PRO A 517 11.63 16.75 -18.58
C PRO A 517 12.08 15.98 -19.82
N LYS A 518 13.40 15.95 -20.06
CA LYS A 518 14.01 15.31 -21.23
C LYS A 518 13.71 13.81 -21.28
N SER A 519 13.88 13.11 -20.16
CA SER A 519 13.62 11.68 -20.00
C SER A 519 12.39 11.44 -19.12
N VAL A 520 11.57 10.45 -19.50
CA VAL A 520 10.45 9.98 -18.67
C VAL A 520 10.58 8.45 -18.53
N PRO A 521 10.72 7.91 -17.31
CA PRO A 521 10.94 6.48 -17.09
C PRO A 521 9.75 5.57 -17.47
#